data_AF-A0A264VL08-F1
#
_entry.id   AF-A0A264VL08-F1
#
_cell.length_a   1.000
_cell.length_b   1.000
_cell.length_c   1.000
_cell.angle_alpha   90.00
_cell.angle_beta   90.00
_cell.angle_gamma   90.00
#
_symmetry.space_group_name_H-M   'P 1'
#
loop_
_entity.id
_entity.type
_entity.pdbx_description
1 polymer ?
#
loop_
_entity_poly.entity_id
_entity_poly.type
_entity_poly.pdbx_seq_one_letter_code
_entity_poly.pdbx_strand_id
1 'polypeptide(L)'
;MFFRGHSDESYEAIPSIYRHIDNDKSKEKYIANEDRLYKSMIANCPTDFLGCSSAFDHLVKMQHYGLPTRLLDITSNPLVALYFACCDNYGKGGKHGEILIYEIPDKDIKFYSGDTISVVSNLAKMQSSFDYNKEKTKYLHEIKYEKPYFLDGIKENHLHTVFCVKPKLNNPRVIKQSGAFLLFGMGNSKLEPASIPHEFLFKINDDIKTIKIALNGKATILEELRELGVSPASLFPEIEKVAEYLKKQPKGML
;
A
#
# COMPACT_ATOMS: atom_id res chain seq x y z
N MET A 1 -6.71 10.16 -11.59
CA MET A 1 -6.98 8.71 -11.63
C MET A 1 -5.78 7.93 -11.10
N PHE A 2 -6.05 6.83 -10.42
CA PHE A 2 -5.06 5.86 -9.96
C PHE A 2 -5.55 4.44 -10.27
N PHE A 3 -4.64 3.48 -10.26
CA PHE A 3 -4.88 2.11 -10.66
C PHE A 3 -4.19 1.14 -9.70
N ARG A 4 -4.73 -0.07 -9.57
CA ARG A 4 -4.08 -1.18 -8.88
C ARG A 4 -4.31 -2.47 -9.64
N GLY A 5 -3.25 -3.18 -9.96
CA GLY A 5 -3.32 -4.50 -10.56
C GLY A 5 -3.44 -5.58 -9.50
N HIS A 6 -4.43 -6.45 -9.64
CA HIS A 6 -4.51 -7.72 -8.92
C HIS A 6 -4.27 -8.86 -9.90
N SER A 7 -3.33 -9.73 -9.54
CA SER A 7 -3.06 -10.93 -10.33
C SER A 7 -4.14 -12.01 -10.18
N ASP A 8 -5.03 -11.87 -9.20
CA ASP A 8 -6.18 -12.75 -8.98
C ASP A 8 -7.41 -11.88 -8.66
N GLU A 9 -8.49 -12.03 -9.44
CA GLU A 9 -9.74 -11.28 -9.25
C GLU A 9 -10.45 -11.61 -7.93
N SER A 10 -10.03 -12.65 -7.20
CA SER A 10 -10.52 -12.94 -5.86
C SER A 10 -9.82 -12.15 -4.75
N TYR A 11 -8.77 -11.37 -5.08
CA TYR A 11 -8.04 -10.59 -4.09
C TYR A 11 -8.82 -9.37 -3.62
N GLU A 12 -8.96 -9.25 -2.31
CA GLU A 12 -9.50 -8.06 -1.68
C GLU A 12 -8.50 -6.90 -1.71
N ALA A 13 -9.00 -5.69 -2.00
CA ALA A 13 -8.23 -4.44 -2.00
C ALA A 13 -7.99 -3.90 -0.58
N ILE A 14 -7.42 -4.74 0.30
CA ILE A 14 -7.07 -4.39 1.68
C ILE A 14 -5.55 -4.42 1.89
N PRO A 15 -5.01 -3.54 2.76
CA PRO A 15 -3.60 -3.55 3.13
C PRO A 15 -3.15 -4.88 3.72
N SER A 16 -1.86 -5.20 3.59
CA SER A 16 -1.31 -6.47 4.04
C SER A 16 -1.40 -6.67 5.55
N ILE A 17 -1.41 -5.60 6.36
CA ILE A 17 -1.57 -5.70 7.82
C ILE A 17 -2.91 -6.36 8.22
N TYR A 18 -3.96 -6.22 7.41
CA TYR A 18 -5.29 -6.78 7.69
C TYR A 18 -5.46 -8.23 7.20
N ARG A 19 -4.39 -8.84 6.67
CA ARG A 19 -4.40 -10.24 6.22
C ARG A 19 -3.95 -11.18 7.32
N HIS A 20 -4.38 -12.44 7.21
CA HIS A 20 -3.93 -13.52 8.08
C HIS A 20 -2.45 -13.82 7.86
N ILE A 21 -1.75 -14.15 8.95
CA ILE A 21 -0.34 -14.53 8.90
C ILE A 21 -0.17 -15.73 7.98
N ASP A 22 0.78 -15.63 7.03
CA ASP A 22 1.06 -16.65 6.02
C ASP A 22 -0.16 -17.06 5.15
N ASN A 23 -1.19 -16.20 5.08
CA ASN A 23 -2.49 -16.50 4.47
C ASN A 23 -3.23 -17.71 5.11
N ASP A 24 -2.90 -18.05 6.35
CA ASP A 24 -3.54 -19.13 7.11
C ASP A 24 -4.67 -18.59 7.98
N LYS A 25 -5.92 -18.92 7.61
CA LYS A 25 -7.13 -18.46 8.33
C LYS A 25 -7.20 -18.91 9.80
N SER A 26 -6.43 -19.94 10.18
CA SER A 26 -6.34 -20.38 11.58
C SER A 26 -5.47 -19.47 12.44
N LYS A 27 -4.55 -18.73 11.82
CA LYS A 27 -3.68 -17.75 12.49
C LYS A 27 -4.37 -16.41 12.61
N GLU A 28 -3.90 -15.60 13.55
CA GLU A 28 -4.36 -14.21 13.67
C GLU A 28 -3.92 -13.37 12.46
N LYS A 29 -4.49 -12.15 12.37
CA LYS A 29 -4.08 -11.15 11.38
C LYS A 29 -2.89 -10.35 11.89
N TYR A 30 -2.03 -9.86 11.00
CA TYR A 30 -0.85 -9.06 11.40
C TYR A 30 -1.22 -7.82 12.22
N ILE A 31 -2.40 -7.24 11.99
CA ILE A 31 -2.94 -6.06 12.69
C ILE A 31 -3.03 -6.24 14.22
N ALA A 32 -3.16 -7.48 14.70
CA ALA A 32 -3.20 -7.78 16.13
C ALA A 32 -1.90 -7.40 16.87
N ASN A 33 -0.76 -7.40 16.16
CA ASN A 33 0.57 -7.12 16.69
C ASN A 33 1.26 -5.95 15.98
N GLU A 34 0.50 -5.06 15.34
CA GLU A 34 1.04 -3.98 14.50
C GLU A 34 2.05 -3.09 15.24
N ASP A 35 1.78 -2.69 16.49
CA ASP A 35 2.71 -1.83 17.24
C ASP A 35 4.02 -2.52 17.57
N ARG A 36 3.96 -3.83 17.85
CA ARG A 36 5.15 -4.65 18.09
C ARG A 36 5.96 -4.79 16.82
N LEU A 37 5.33 -5.04 15.67
CA LEU A 37 6.00 -5.09 14.37
C LEU A 37 6.68 -3.74 14.06
N TYR A 38 5.97 -2.64 14.24
CA TYR A 38 6.49 -1.28 14.02
C TYR A 38 7.72 -1.01 14.90
N LYS A 39 7.61 -1.21 16.21
CA LYS A 39 8.70 -0.96 17.18
C LYS A 39 9.87 -1.89 16.95
N SER A 40 9.60 -3.17 16.66
CA SER A 40 10.65 -4.18 16.45
C SER A 40 11.45 -3.89 15.19
N MET A 41 10.82 -3.49 14.09
CA MET A 41 11.53 -3.14 12.86
C MET A 41 12.49 -1.97 13.07
N ILE A 42 12.06 -0.93 13.80
CA ILE A 42 12.93 0.22 14.12
C ILE A 42 14.06 -0.19 15.07
N ALA A 43 13.78 -1.01 16.08
CA ALA A 43 14.79 -1.47 17.03
C ALA A 43 15.87 -2.35 16.39
N ASN A 44 15.51 -3.18 15.40
CA ASN A 44 16.44 -4.07 14.71
C ASN A 44 17.23 -3.37 13.59
N CYS A 45 16.65 -2.35 12.95
CA CYS A 45 17.27 -1.65 11.82
C CYS A 45 17.29 -0.11 12.02
N PRO A 46 17.82 0.43 13.13
CA PRO A 46 17.67 1.85 13.46
C PRO A 46 18.33 2.78 12.43
N THR A 47 19.47 2.38 11.87
CA THR A 47 20.23 3.15 10.89
C THR A 47 19.44 3.39 9.61
N ASP A 48 18.58 2.44 9.23
CA ASP A 48 17.70 2.58 8.08
C ASP A 48 16.63 3.65 8.29
N PHE A 49 16.19 3.88 9.52
CA PHE A 49 15.12 4.84 9.79
C PHE A 49 15.61 6.25 10.14
N LEU A 50 16.92 6.52 10.13
CA LEU A 50 17.48 7.84 10.46
C LEU A 50 16.92 8.99 9.60
N GLY A 51 16.55 8.73 8.35
CA GLY A 51 15.94 9.71 7.44
C GLY A 51 14.41 9.81 7.52
N CYS A 52 13.76 8.99 8.34
CA CYS A 52 12.30 8.97 8.48
C CYS A 52 11.86 10.00 9.52
N SER A 53 11.12 11.01 9.05
CA SER A 53 10.66 12.12 9.92
C SER A 53 9.26 11.89 10.50
N SER A 54 8.50 10.95 9.95
CA SER A 54 7.10 10.72 10.30
C SER A 54 6.76 9.24 10.43
N ALA A 55 5.69 8.90 11.14
CA ALA A 55 5.14 7.55 11.16
C ALA A 55 4.81 7.07 9.74
N PHE A 56 4.35 7.97 8.86
CA PHE A 56 4.11 7.64 7.45
C PHE A 56 5.39 7.24 6.72
N ASP A 57 6.49 8.00 6.88
CA ASP A 57 7.79 7.67 6.28
C ASP A 57 8.27 6.28 6.73
N HIS A 58 8.09 5.95 8.02
CA HIS A 58 8.39 4.63 8.56
C HIS A 58 7.55 3.55 7.86
N LEU A 59 6.23 3.74 7.73
CA LEU A 59 5.34 2.77 7.06
C LEU A 59 5.73 2.55 5.60
N VAL A 60 6.04 3.62 4.86
CA VAL A 60 6.50 3.50 3.46
C VAL A 60 7.80 2.69 3.38
N LYS A 61 8.76 2.96 4.28
CA LYS A 61 10.03 2.22 4.32
C LYS A 61 9.84 0.77 4.76
N MET A 62 8.98 0.51 5.74
CA MET A 62 8.59 -0.83 6.19
C MET A 62 7.97 -1.66 5.05
N GLN A 63 7.02 -1.07 4.32
CA GLN A 63 6.37 -1.71 3.16
C GLN A 63 7.35 -2.02 2.04
N HIS A 64 8.32 -1.13 1.80
CA HIS A 64 9.38 -1.35 0.81
C HIS A 64 10.17 -2.65 1.08
N TYR A 65 10.47 -2.94 2.36
CA TYR A 65 11.13 -4.19 2.78
C TYR A 65 10.16 -5.35 3.06
N GLY A 66 8.87 -5.21 2.74
CA GLY A 66 7.89 -6.29 2.83
C GLY A 66 7.26 -6.50 4.21
N LEU A 67 7.50 -5.62 5.18
CA LEU A 67 6.77 -5.67 6.45
C LEU A 67 5.30 -5.30 6.20
N PRO A 68 4.32 -6.03 6.76
CA PRO A 68 2.92 -5.69 6.57
C PRO A 68 2.57 -4.32 7.15
N THR A 69 1.83 -3.49 6.39
CA THR A 69 1.43 -2.14 6.84
C THR A 69 -0.01 -1.79 6.47
N ARG A 70 -0.49 -0.63 6.95
CA ARG A 70 -1.78 -0.01 6.61
C ARG A 70 -1.83 0.63 5.23
N LEU A 71 -0.72 0.62 4.50
CA LEU A 71 -0.66 1.21 3.17
C LEU A 71 -1.09 0.19 2.12
N LEU A 72 -1.86 0.65 1.15
CA LEU A 72 -2.17 -0.09 -0.07
C LEU A 72 -1.58 0.66 -1.26
N ASP A 73 -0.75 -0.02 -2.05
CA ASP A 73 -0.11 0.58 -3.22
C ASP A 73 -1.14 0.86 -4.32
N ILE A 74 -1.10 2.06 -4.88
CA ILE A 74 -1.80 2.45 -6.10
C ILE A 74 -0.81 3.17 -7.02
N THR A 75 -1.05 3.17 -8.32
CA THR A 75 -0.16 3.81 -9.31
C THR A 75 -0.96 4.74 -10.21
N SER A 76 -0.39 5.89 -10.59
CA SER A 76 -0.98 6.72 -11.63
C SER A 76 -0.67 6.21 -13.05
N ASN A 77 0.20 5.20 -13.19
CA ASN A 77 0.56 4.61 -14.47
C ASN A 77 -0.23 3.31 -14.72
N PRO A 78 -1.16 3.29 -15.70
CA PRO A 78 -1.98 2.10 -15.97
C PRO A 78 -1.16 0.90 -16.46
N LEU A 79 -0.01 1.12 -17.11
CA LEU A 79 0.86 0.02 -17.55
C LEU A 79 1.54 -0.68 -16.38
N VAL A 80 1.86 0.07 -15.31
CA VAL A 80 2.38 -0.50 -14.06
C VAL A 80 1.30 -1.36 -13.39
N ALA A 81 0.06 -0.89 -13.36
CA ALA A 81 -1.05 -1.68 -12.84
C ALA A 81 -1.31 -2.94 -13.69
N LEU A 82 -1.27 -2.81 -15.03
CA LEU A 82 -1.42 -3.95 -15.94
C LEU A 82 -0.32 -4.99 -15.73
N TYR A 83 0.93 -4.55 -15.55
CA TYR A 83 2.04 -5.42 -15.18
C TYR A 83 1.71 -6.22 -13.91
N PHE A 84 1.29 -5.56 -12.83
CA PHE A 84 0.93 -6.24 -11.58
C PHE A 84 -0.28 -7.16 -11.69
N ALA A 85 -1.22 -6.87 -12.59
CA ALA A 85 -2.34 -7.76 -12.89
C ALA A 85 -1.92 -9.03 -13.63
N CYS A 86 -0.75 -9.04 -14.26
CA CYS A 86 -0.27 -10.14 -15.10
C CYS A 86 0.95 -10.89 -14.55
N CYS A 87 1.78 -10.24 -13.73
CA CYS A 87 3.13 -10.72 -13.37
C CYS A 87 3.13 -12.00 -12.52
N ASP A 88 2.02 -12.29 -11.85
CA ASP A 88 1.84 -13.49 -11.03
C ASP A 88 0.57 -14.27 -11.43
N ASN A 89 0.47 -15.51 -10.95
CA ASN A 89 -0.68 -16.38 -11.17
C ASN A 89 -1.04 -16.56 -12.66
N TYR A 90 -0.03 -16.61 -13.54
CA TYR A 90 -0.19 -16.89 -14.98
C TYR A 90 0.24 -18.34 -15.31
N GLY A 91 -0.33 -18.91 -16.37
CA GLY A 91 -0.07 -20.31 -16.78
C GLY A 91 -1.04 -21.34 -16.22
N LYS A 92 -0.64 -22.63 -16.24
CA LYS A 92 -1.52 -23.76 -15.86
C LYS A 92 -1.86 -23.70 -14.37
N GLY A 93 -3.15 -23.57 -14.05
CA GLY A 93 -3.64 -23.40 -12.67
C GLY A 93 -3.66 -21.95 -12.18
N GLY A 94 -3.34 -20.98 -13.04
CA GLY A 94 -3.45 -19.56 -12.74
C GLY A 94 -4.89 -19.05 -12.65
N LYS A 95 -5.03 -17.76 -12.38
CA LYS A 95 -6.32 -17.07 -12.17
C LYS A 95 -6.46 -15.86 -13.08
N HIS A 96 -7.69 -15.43 -13.34
CA HIS A 96 -7.96 -14.16 -14.00
C HIS A 96 -7.43 -13.02 -13.13
N GLY A 97 -6.85 -12.00 -13.75
CA GLY A 97 -6.43 -10.78 -13.06
C GLY A 97 -7.50 -9.69 -13.20
N GLU A 98 -7.31 -8.59 -12.49
CA GLU A 98 -8.12 -7.40 -12.63
C GLU A 98 -7.29 -6.13 -12.40
N ILE A 99 -7.78 -5.01 -12.93
CA ILE A 99 -7.27 -3.68 -12.60
C ILE A 99 -8.42 -2.90 -11.95
N LEU A 100 -8.17 -2.49 -10.71
CA LEU A 100 -9.02 -1.57 -9.98
C LEU A 100 -8.71 -0.15 -10.42
N ILE A 101 -9.75 0.65 -10.64
CA ILE A 101 -9.63 2.05 -11.06
C ILE A 101 -10.18 2.94 -9.94
N TYR A 102 -9.36 3.90 -9.53
CA TYR A 102 -9.71 4.90 -8.53
C TYR A 102 -9.76 6.30 -9.15
N GLU A 103 -10.93 6.92 -9.10
CA GLU A 103 -11.17 8.30 -9.50
C GLU A 103 -11.18 9.20 -8.26
N ILE A 104 -10.00 9.56 -7.79
CA ILE A 104 -9.82 10.34 -6.56
C ILE A 104 -9.79 11.83 -6.92
N PRO A 105 -10.69 12.67 -6.36
CA PRO A 105 -10.65 14.11 -6.57
C PRO A 105 -9.35 14.73 -6.03
N ASP A 106 -8.81 15.73 -6.73
CA ASP A 106 -7.52 16.34 -6.35
C ASP A 106 -7.53 16.94 -4.93
N LYS A 107 -8.69 17.45 -4.46
CA LYS A 107 -8.88 17.95 -3.08
C LYS A 107 -8.68 16.88 -2.00
N ASP A 108 -8.89 15.62 -2.35
CA ASP A 108 -8.83 14.46 -1.44
C ASP A 108 -7.46 13.77 -1.49
N ILE A 109 -6.62 14.11 -2.47
CA ILE A 109 -5.22 13.73 -2.50
C ILE A 109 -4.47 14.56 -1.47
N LYS A 110 -3.93 13.89 -0.44
CA LYS A 110 -3.12 14.51 0.61
C LYS A 110 -1.64 14.32 0.34
N PHE A 111 -0.84 15.23 0.87
CA PHE A 111 0.62 15.10 0.90
C PHE A 111 1.06 14.43 2.19
N TYR A 112 2.21 13.75 2.14
CA TYR A 112 2.83 13.05 3.27
C TYR A 112 2.95 13.90 4.56
N SER A 113 3.04 15.23 4.45
CA SER A 113 3.22 16.17 5.56
C SER A 113 1.91 16.60 6.23
N GLY A 114 0.75 16.18 5.71
CA GLY A 114 -0.55 16.57 6.27
C GLY A 114 -0.77 16.07 7.69
N ASP A 115 -1.48 16.85 8.50
CA ASP A 115 -1.79 16.50 9.88
C ASP A 115 -2.70 15.27 9.99
N THR A 116 -3.66 15.13 9.07
CA THR A 116 -4.49 13.93 8.98
C THR A 116 -3.67 12.67 8.69
N ILE A 117 -2.57 12.79 7.94
CA ILE A 117 -1.69 11.66 7.61
C ILE A 117 -0.88 11.24 8.82
N SER A 118 -0.34 12.18 9.59
CA SER A 118 0.30 11.88 10.88
C SER A 118 -0.71 11.26 11.85
N VAL A 119 -1.94 11.79 11.90
CA VAL A 119 -3.02 11.22 12.72
C VAL A 119 -3.27 9.77 12.33
N VAL A 120 -3.51 9.42 11.07
CA VAL A 120 -3.85 8.01 10.74
C VAL A 120 -2.63 7.10 10.82
N SER A 121 -1.43 7.57 10.44
CA SER A 121 -0.22 6.74 10.45
C SER A 121 0.21 6.35 11.86
N ASN A 122 -0.02 7.21 12.86
CA ASN A 122 0.32 6.91 14.25
C ASN A 122 -0.56 5.80 14.87
N LEU A 123 -1.67 5.40 14.24
CA LEU A 123 -2.41 4.19 14.63
C LEU A 123 -1.50 2.95 14.65
N ALA A 124 -0.49 2.91 13.78
CA ALA A 124 0.46 1.82 13.71
C ALA A 124 1.27 1.61 15.00
N LYS A 125 1.41 2.65 15.84
CA LYS A 125 2.15 2.59 17.12
C LYS A 125 1.28 2.16 18.31
N MET A 126 -0.04 2.17 18.14
CA MET A 126 -1.00 1.87 19.20
C MET A 126 -1.29 0.37 19.28
N GLN A 127 -1.71 -0.15 20.43
CA GLN A 127 -2.02 -1.57 20.57
C GLN A 127 -3.31 -1.95 19.81
N SER A 128 -3.53 -3.25 19.58
CA SER A 128 -4.75 -3.77 18.94
C SER A 128 -6.04 -3.44 19.69
N SER A 129 -5.96 -3.30 21.02
CA SER A 129 -7.07 -2.89 21.90
C SER A 129 -7.31 -1.38 21.96
N PHE A 130 -6.67 -0.60 21.08
CA PHE A 130 -6.74 0.86 21.10
C PHE A 130 -8.19 1.37 21.03
N ASP A 131 -8.52 2.22 21.99
CA ASP A 131 -9.79 2.94 22.08
C ASP A 131 -9.48 4.44 22.16
N TYR A 132 -9.86 5.18 21.12
CA TYR A 132 -9.55 6.61 21.01
C TYR A 132 -10.09 7.41 22.20
N ASN A 133 -11.27 7.08 22.73
CA ASN A 133 -11.88 7.82 23.83
C ASN A 133 -11.14 7.58 25.16
N LYS A 134 -10.55 6.40 25.35
CA LYS A 134 -9.80 6.06 26.57
C LYS A 134 -8.33 6.46 26.50
N GLU A 135 -7.71 6.36 25.33
CA GLU A 135 -6.26 6.55 25.14
C GLU A 135 -5.88 7.85 24.39
N LYS A 136 -6.82 8.80 24.24
CA LYS A 136 -6.62 10.06 23.51
C LYS A 136 -5.33 10.79 23.86
N THR A 137 -5.03 10.94 25.16
CA THR A 137 -3.84 11.68 25.62
C THR A 137 -2.55 10.99 25.20
N LYS A 138 -2.46 9.68 25.40
CA LYS A 138 -1.31 8.87 24.97
C LYS A 138 -1.14 8.93 23.46
N TYR A 139 -2.24 8.89 22.72
CA TYR A 139 -2.21 9.02 21.27
C TYR A 139 -1.73 10.38 20.78
N LEU A 140 -2.18 11.46 21.43
CA LEU A 140 -1.70 12.81 21.15
C LEU A 140 -0.21 12.95 21.45
N HIS A 141 0.31 12.28 22.47
CA HIS A 141 1.75 12.27 22.74
C HIS A 141 2.54 11.62 21.61
N GLU A 142 2.09 10.49 21.06
CA GLU A 142 2.75 9.83 19.92
C GLU A 142 2.79 10.73 18.68
N ILE A 143 1.71 11.48 18.42
CA ILE A 143 1.64 12.44 17.32
C ILE A 143 2.54 13.66 17.59
N LYS A 144 2.52 14.20 18.81
CA LYS A 144 3.33 15.37 19.19
C LYS A 144 4.82 15.06 19.27
N TYR A 145 5.19 13.81 19.57
CA TYR A 145 6.58 13.35 19.49
C TYR A 145 7.14 13.51 18.07
N GLU A 146 6.32 13.22 17.05
CA GLU A 146 6.65 13.43 15.65
C GLU A 146 6.49 14.89 15.20
N LYS A 147 5.40 15.54 15.62
CA LYS A 147 5.02 16.91 15.26
C LYS A 147 4.74 17.74 16.51
N PRO A 148 5.76 18.37 17.13
CA PRO A 148 5.59 19.14 18.36
C PRO A 148 4.55 20.27 18.26
N TYR A 149 4.34 20.82 17.06
CA TYR A 149 3.40 21.91 16.78
C TYR A 149 1.98 21.44 16.46
N PHE A 150 1.68 20.14 16.56
CA PHE A 150 0.35 19.62 16.27
C PHE A 150 -0.68 20.21 17.25
N LEU A 151 -1.64 20.96 16.71
CA LEU A 151 -2.77 21.51 17.48
C LEU A 151 -3.77 20.38 17.77
N ASP A 152 -4.31 20.33 18.99
CA ASP A 152 -5.11 19.21 19.56
C ASP A 152 -6.48 18.91 18.86
N GLY A 153 -6.63 19.25 17.59
CA GLY A 153 -7.83 19.08 16.77
C GLY A 153 -7.89 17.76 15.99
N ILE A 154 -7.71 16.61 16.64
CA ILE A 154 -8.02 15.32 16.00
C ILE A 154 -9.54 15.20 15.85
N LYS A 155 -10.02 15.19 14.61
CA LYS A 155 -11.38 14.76 14.30
C LYS A 155 -11.42 13.24 14.26
N GLU A 156 -12.22 12.64 15.13
CA GLU A 156 -12.35 11.18 15.25
C GLU A 156 -12.65 10.49 13.91
N ASN A 157 -13.51 11.09 13.08
CA ASN A 157 -13.84 10.59 11.75
C ASN A 157 -12.60 10.36 10.86
N HIS A 158 -11.51 11.13 11.05
CA HIS A 158 -10.28 10.92 10.29
C HIS A 158 -9.66 9.55 10.59
N LEU A 159 -9.80 9.03 11.81
CA LEU A 159 -9.29 7.70 12.18
C LEU A 159 -10.02 6.58 11.45
N HIS A 160 -11.24 6.84 10.97
CA HIS A 160 -12.11 5.87 10.29
C HIS A 160 -12.17 6.06 8.78
N THR A 161 -11.28 6.87 8.22
CA THR A 161 -11.26 7.22 6.80
C THR A 161 -10.02 6.66 6.11
N VAL A 162 -10.14 6.34 4.82
CA VAL A 162 -9.00 6.03 3.95
C VAL A 162 -8.55 7.30 3.23
N PHE A 163 -7.27 7.64 3.31
CA PHE A 163 -6.71 8.80 2.62
C PHE A 163 -5.81 8.39 1.46
N CYS A 164 -5.95 9.05 0.32
CA CYS A 164 -4.96 8.96 -0.75
C CYS A 164 -3.78 9.87 -0.43
N VAL A 165 -2.57 9.32 -0.40
CA VAL A 165 -1.36 10.04 0.00
C VAL A 165 -0.32 9.96 -1.11
N LYS A 166 0.16 11.12 -1.56
CA LYS A 166 1.38 11.21 -2.38
C LYS A 166 2.61 11.21 -1.45
N PRO A 167 3.46 10.17 -1.51
CA PRO A 167 4.66 10.08 -0.69
C PRO A 167 5.73 11.07 -1.15
N LYS A 168 6.79 11.23 -0.36
CA LYS A 168 8.01 11.91 -0.81
C LYS A 168 8.60 11.14 -2.01
N LEU A 169 9.05 11.87 -3.02
CA LEU A 169 9.76 11.30 -4.17
C LEU A 169 11.24 11.02 -3.82
N ASN A 170 11.48 10.31 -2.71
CA ASN A 170 12.82 9.92 -2.24
C ASN A 170 13.02 8.40 -2.23
N ASN A 171 11.95 7.62 -2.44
CA ASN A 171 12.05 6.18 -2.62
C ASN A 171 12.08 5.85 -4.13
N PRO A 172 13.21 5.37 -4.69
CA PRO A 172 13.33 5.11 -6.12
C PRO A 172 12.27 4.15 -6.66
N ARG A 173 11.82 3.17 -5.85
CA ARG A 173 10.79 2.20 -6.26
C ARG A 173 9.45 2.89 -6.47
N VAL A 174 9.05 3.72 -5.53
CA VAL A 174 7.81 4.50 -5.61
C VAL A 174 7.85 5.45 -6.80
N ILE A 175 9.00 6.09 -7.06
CA ILE A 175 9.19 6.98 -8.22
C ILE A 175 9.01 6.20 -9.52
N LYS A 176 9.73 5.07 -9.70
CA LYS A 176 9.65 4.28 -10.93
C LYS A 176 8.26 3.70 -11.18
N GLN A 177 7.53 3.38 -10.12
CA GLN A 177 6.16 2.86 -10.20
C GLN A 177 5.10 3.96 -10.33
N SER A 178 5.48 5.24 -10.34
CA SER A 178 4.54 6.38 -10.23
C SER A 178 3.53 6.16 -9.09
N GLY A 179 4.06 5.71 -7.94
CA GLY A 179 3.30 5.16 -6.83
C GLY A 179 2.70 6.25 -5.94
N ALA A 180 1.47 5.99 -5.50
CA ALA A 180 0.82 6.65 -4.37
C ALA A 180 0.28 5.56 -3.43
N PHE A 181 -0.21 5.97 -2.26
CA PHE A 181 -0.72 5.03 -1.27
C PHE A 181 -2.14 5.39 -0.86
N LEU A 182 -2.99 4.38 -0.67
CA LEU A 182 -4.16 4.51 0.18
C LEU A 182 -3.73 4.15 1.61
N LEU A 183 -3.79 5.12 2.53
CA LEU A 183 -3.53 4.94 3.94
C LEU A 183 -4.84 4.63 4.66
N PHE A 184 -4.94 3.42 5.21
CA PHE A 184 -6.16 2.96 5.87
C PHE A 184 -6.19 3.34 7.35
N GLY A 185 -7.27 4.04 7.73
CA GLY A 185 -7.74 4.13 9.10
C GLY A 185 -8.26 2.80 9.64
N MET A 186 -8.84 2.84 10.84
CA MET A 186 -9.50 1.72 11.49
C MET A 186 -11.02 1.72 11.25
N GLY A 187 -11.63 0.54 11.24
CA GLY A 187 -13.09 0.40 11.27
C GLY A 187 -13.65 0.70 12.66
N ASN A 188 -14.68 -0.05 13.10
CA ASN A 188 -15.22 0.10 14.46
C ASN A 188 -14.18 -0.25 15.54
N SER A 189 -13.25 -1.13 15.19
CA SER A 189 -12.08 -1.45 16.00
C SER A 189 -10.81 -1.35 15.16
N LYS A 190 -9.65 -1.27 15.83
CA LYS A 190 -8.34 -1.23 15.17
C LYS A 190 -8.09 -2.47 14.29
N LEU A 191 -8.71 -3.60 14.61
CA LEU A 191 -8.57 -4.88 13.90
C LEU A 191 -9.27 -4.90 12.54
N GLU A 192 -10.17 -3.95 12.31
CA GLU A 192 -10.93 -3.82 11.06
C GLU A 192 -10.35 -2.68 10.20
N PRO A 193 -10.28 -2.85 8.87
CA PRO A 193 -9.89 -1.76 7.99
C PRO A 193 -11.04 -0.76 7.83
N ALA A 194 -10.70 0.52 7.67
CA ALA A 194 -11.64 1.49 7.13
C ALA A 194 -12.03 1.14 5.68
N SER A 195 -13.26 1.50 5.28
CA SER A 195 -13.73 1.29 3.91
C SER A 195 -13.22 2.37 2.97
N ILE A 196 -12.87 1.99 1.74
CA ILE A 196 -12.53 2.96 0.69
C ILE A 196 -13.77 3.81 0.39
N PRO A 197 -13.67 5.16 0.38
CA PRO A 197 -14.79 6.03 0.06
C PRO A 197 -15.43 5.66 -1.27
N HIS A 198 -16.77 5.59 -1.32
CA HIS A 198 -17.50 5.25 -2.54
C HIS A 198 -17.19 6.25 -3.67
N GLU A 199 -16.88 7.49 -3.34
CA GLU A 199 -16.47 8.55 -4.28
C GLU A 199 -15.14 8.26 -4.99
N PHE A 200 -14.25 7.44 -4.39
CA PHE A 200 -12.97 7.11 -5.01
C PHE A 200 -13.08 5.99 -6.05
N LEU A 201 -14.19 5.24 -6.05
CA LEU A 201 -14.37 4.11 -6.96
C LEU A 201 -14.87 4.61 -8.31
N PHE A 202 -14.19 4.21 -9.38
CA PHE A 202 -14.60 4.54 -10.74
C PHE A 202 -15.91 3.84 -11.11
N LYS A 203 -16.87 4.61 -11.63
CA LYS A 203 -18.22 4.12 -11.95
C LYS A 203 -18.67 4.56 -13.32
N ILE A 204 -19.46 3.69 -13.96
CA ILE A 204 -20.21 4.01 -15.18
C ILE A 204 -21.66 3.63 -14.91
N ASN A 205 -22.58 4.59 -15.00
CA ASN A 205 -24.00 4.42 -14.66
C ASN A 205 -24.21 3.88 -13.22
N ASP A 206 -23.46 4.41 -12.26
CA ASP A 206 -23.45 4.02 -10.83
C ASP A 206 -22.92 2.61 -10.52
N ASP A 207 -22.59 1.80 -11.53
CA ASP A 207 -21.89 0.53 -11.35
C ASP A 207 -20.38 0.77 -11.22
N ILE A 208 -19.77 0.19 -10.17
CA ILE A 208 -18.31 0.13 -10.03
C ILE A 208 -17.74 -0.69 -11.19
N LYS A 209 -16.77 -0.11 -11.91
CA LYS A 209 -16.11 -0.78 -13.05
C LYS A 209 -14.65 -1.08 -12.73
N THR A 210 -14.24 -2.30 -13.09
CA THR A 210 -12.86 -2.78 -13.09
C THR A 210 -12.52 -3.34 -14.47
N ILE A 211 -11.24 -3.43 -14.80
CA ILE A 211 -10.79 -4.04 -16.06
C ILE A 211 -10.40 -5.48 -15.76
N LYS A 212 -11.14 -6.44 -16.31
CA LYS A 212 -10.80 -7.87 -16.15
C LYS A 212 -9.73 -8.30 -17.14
N ILE A 213 -8.76 -9.06 -16.66
CA ILE A 213 -7.65 -9.59 -17.45
C ILE A 213 -7.78 -11.11 -17.54
N ALA A 214 -8.01 -11.61 -18.75
CA ALA A 214 -8.11 -13.04 -19.00
C ALA A 214 -6.77 -13.75 -18.75
N LEU A 215 -6.80 -14.90 -18.08
CA LEU A 215 -5.61 -15.71 -17.76
C LEU A 215 -4.75 -15.99 -19.02
N ASN A 216 -5.41 -16.37 -20.12
CA ASN A 216 -4.74 -16.74 -21.37
C ASN A 216 -3.99 -15.56 -22.01
N GLY A 217 -4.39 -14.32 -21.75
CA GLY A 217 -3.77 -13.12 -22.32
C GLY A 217 -2.59 -12.58 -21.50
N LYS A 218 -2.44 -12.99 -20.23
CA LYS A 218 -1.42 -12.44 -19.32
C LYS A 218 0.01 -12.56 -19.86
N ALA A 219 0.35 -13.72 -20.44
CA ALA A 219 1.69 -13.96 -20.97
C ALA A 219 2.01 -13.02 -22.15
N THR A 220 1.07 -12.87 -23.09
CA THR A 220 1.21 -11.95 -24.23
C THR A 220 1.33 -10.51 -23.76
N ILE A 221 0.48 -10.09 -22.82
CA ILE A 221 0.51 -8.73 -22.24
C ILE A 221 1.87 -8.44 -21.59
N LEU A 222 2.48 -9.40 -20.89
CA LEU A 222 3.80 -9.21 -20.27
C LEU A 222 4.92 -9.05 -21.30
N GLU A 223 4.85 -9.71 -22.44
CA GLU A 223 5.82 -9.53 -23.52
C GLU A 223 5.62 -8.16 -24.19
N GLU A 224 4.39 -7.76 -24.50
CA GLU A 224 4.07 -6.42 -25.05
C GLU A 224 4.51 -5.30 -24.10
N LEU A 225 4.26 -5.44 -22.80
CA LEU A 225 4.72 -4.50 -21.78
C LEU A 225 6.25 -4.38 -21.76
N ARG A 226 6.97 -5.49 -21.99
CA ARG A 226 8.43 -5.48 -22.07
C ARG A 226 8.93 -4.67 -23.26
N GLU A 227 8.29 -4.81 -24.42
CA GLU A 227 8.61 -4.01 -25.61
C GLU A 227 8.38 -2.51 -25.37
N LEU A 228 7.37 -2.18 -24.55
CA LEU A 228 7.10 -0.81 -24.10
C LEU A 228 8.01 -0.33 -22.94
N GLY A 229 9.01 -1.11 -22.53
CA GLY A 229 9.96 -0.76 -21.47
C GLY A 229 9.48 -0.98 -20.04
N VAL A 230 8.32 -1.64 -19.85
CA VAL A 230 7.78 -2.01 -18.54
C VAL A 230 8.21 -3.44 -18.21
N SER A 231 9.17 -3.57 -17.30
CA SER A 231 9.75 -4.85 -16.89
C SER A 231 10.07 -4.84 -15.39
N PRO A 232 10.32 -6.01 -14.76
CA PRO A 232 10.75 -6.05 -13.37
C PRO A 232 11.97 -5.15 -13.11
N ALA A 233 12.96 -5.13 -13.98
CA ALA A 233 14.16 -4.29 -13.82
C ALA A 233 13.87 -2.78 -13.95
N SER A 234 12.85 -2.38 -14.72
CA SER A 234 12.44 -0.98 -14.79
C SER A 234 11.52 -0.57 -13.63
N LEU A 235 10.80 -1.50 -12.99
CA LEU A 235 9.89 -1.19 -11.88
C LEU A 235 10.52 -1.34 -10.50
N PHE A 236 11.53 -2.19 -10.36
CA PHE A 236 12.19 -2.50 -9.09
C PHE A 236 13.66 -2.05 -9.16
N PRO A 237 14.05 -1.00 -8.41
CA PRO A 237 15.44 -0.56 -8.34
C PRO A 237 16.34 -1.52 -7.55
N GLU A 238 15.77 -2.44 -6.78
CA GLU A 238 16.51 -3.37 -5.92
C GLU A 238 17.37 -4.33 -6.77
N ILE A 239 18.66 -4.43 -6.42
CA ILE A 239 19.63 -5.20 -7.21
C ILE A 239 19.26 -6.68 -7.27
N GLU A 240 18.66 -7.21 -6.20
CA GLU A 240 18.17 -8.57 -6.11
C GLU A 240 17.08 -8.83 -7.17
N LYS A 241 16.15 -7.88 -7.34
CA LYS A 241 15.07 -7.99 -8.33
C LYS A 241 15.59 -7.87 -9.76
N VAL A 242 16.58 -7.00 -9.98
CA VAL A 242 17.28 -6.91 -11.27
C VAL A 242 18.03 -8.22 -11.56
N ALA A 243 18.73 -8.78 -10.59
CA ALA A 243 19.48 -10.04 -10.74
C ALA A 243 18.55 -11.24 -10.98
N GLU A 244 17.43 -11.35 -10.24
CA GLU A 244 16.39 -12.35 -10.46
C GLU A 244 15.82 -12.27 -11.88
N TYR A 245 15.61 -11.06 -12.39
CA TYR A 245 15.14 -10.83 -13.75
C TYR A 245 16.17 -11.25 -14.80
N LEU A 246 17.44 -10.83 -14.66
CA LEU A 246 18.51 -11.18 -15.60
C LEU A 246 18.74 -12.70 -15.70
N LYS A 247 18.62 -13.44 -14.59
CA LYS A 247 18.71 -14.91 -14.59
C LYS A 247 17.62 -15.60 -15.42
N LYS A 248 16.43 -14.99 -15.51
CA LYS A 248 15.28 -15.56 -16.22
C LYS A 248 15.29 -15.25 -17.72
N GLN A 249 16.16 -14.35 -18.18
CA GLN A 249 16.28 -14.07 -19.61
C GLN A 249 16.99 -15.24 -20.32
N PRO A 250 16.44 -15.74 -21.45
CA PRO A 250 17.14 -16.73 -22.26
C PRO A 250 18.47 -16.13 -22.77
N LYS A 251 19.53 -16.95 -22.75
CA LYS A 251 20.88 -16.61 -23.24
C LYS A 251 20.82 -16.17 -24.71
N GLY A 252 20.64 -14.88 -24.98
CA GLY A 252 20.58 -14.37 -26.35
C GLY A 252 20.17 -12.91 -26.54
N MET A 253 19.81 -12.17 -25.48
CA MET A 253 19.43 -10.75 -25.58
C MET A 253 20.19 -9.85 -24.58
N LEU A 254 21.47 -10.17 -24.32
CA LEU A 254 22.44 -9.22 -23.77
C LEU A 254 23.33 -8.72 -24.89
#